data_AF-A0A9P6DSF9-F1
#
_entry.id   AF-A0A9P6DSF9-F1
#
_cell.length_a   1.000
_cell.length_b   1.000
_cell.length_c   1.000
_cell.angle_alpha   90.00
_cell.angle_beta   90.00
_cell.angle_gamma   90.00
#
_symmetry.space_group_name_H-M   'P 1'
#
loop_
_entity.id
_entity.type
_entity.pdbx_description
1 polymer ?
#
loop_
_entity_poly.entity_id
_entity_poly.type
_entity_poly.pdbx_seq_one_letter_code
_entity_poly.pdbx_strand_id
1 'polypeptide(L)'
;MPTARTIQKWTSPVYSCFGNVTIKMLEGRKYQFFPCLSTPCTYGTQRGVRRYLDTGDAKSTKSLIDHIEKCRPGLLAGIIAGSTEPPNINTGMKDGTITAAFRRASAKETYSSRPYSKVESKIQHVLWCAEDSWPYSIVADRGFNCLMKTGRTGSYIPSVSTLS
;
A
#
# COMPACT_ATOMS: atom_id res chain seq x y z
N MET A 1 -13.86 -16.61 8.43
CA MET A 1 -12.53 -16.01 8.18
C MET A 1 -11.83 -16.83 7.12
N PRO A 2 -11.33 -16.25 6.01
CA PRO A 2 -10.38 -16.94 5.14
C PRO A 2 -9.18 -17.35 6.01
N THR A 3 -8.75 -18.60 5.93
CA THR A 3 -7.56 -19.02 6.69
C THR A 3 -6.34 -18.29 6.15
N ALA A 4 -5.39 -17.92 7.02
CA ALA A 4 -4.15 -17.21 6.64
C ALA A 4 -3.41 -17.89 5.47
N ARG A 5 -3.51 -19.23 5.40
CA ARG A 5 -2.95 -20.09 4.35
C ARG A 5 -3.57 -19.88 2.96
N THR A 6 -4.79 -19.34 2.88
CA THR A 6 -5.49 -19.05 1.61
C THR A 6 -5.08 -17.70 1.05
N ILE A 7 -4.87 -16.71 1.92
CA ILE A 7 -4.43 -15.35 1.54
C ILE A 7 -3.01 -15.39 0.94
N GLN A 8 -2.13 -16.25 1.46
CA GLN A 8 -0.77 -16.43 0.92
C GLN A 8 -0.73 -16.87 -0.56
N LYS A 9 -1.80 -17.47 -1.08
CA LYS A 9 -1.88 -17.90 -2.48
C LYS A 9 -2.36 -16.80 -3.42
N TRP A 10 -2.75 -15.64 -2.89
CA TRP A 10 -3.25 -14.51 -3.66
C TRP A 10 -2.12 -13.54 -3.96
N THR A 11 -1.31 -13.88 -4.96
CA THR A 11 -0.14 -13.08 -5.37
C THR A 11 -0.48 -12.00 -6.41
N SER A 12 -1.68 -12.04 -6.99
CA SER A 12 -2.08 -11.08 -8.03
C SER A 12 -2.47 -9.74 -7.41
N PRO A 13 -1.99 -8.60 -7.96
CA PRO A 13 -2.32 -7.28 -7.43
C PRO A 13 -3.81 -6.91 -7.57
N VAL A 14 -4.56 -7.63 -8.42
CA VAL A 14 -6.02 -7.53 -8.58
C VAL A 14 -6.78 -7.68 -7.25
N TYR A 15 -6.27 -8.50 -6.32
CA TYR A 15 -6.92 -8.72 -5.03
C TYR A 15 -6.97 -7.47 -4.14
N SER A 16 -6.11 -6.47 -4.38
CA SER A 16 -6.08 -5.20 -3.63
C SER A 16 -7.32 -4.33 -3.81
N CYS A 17 -8.09 -4.53 -4.88
CA CYS A 17 -9.33 -3.80 -5.16
C CYS A 17 -10.52 -4.27 -4.31
N PHE A 18 -10.34 -5.35 -3.57
CA PHE A 18 -11.39 -5.99 -2.80
C PHE A 18 -11.06 -5.96 -1.31
N GLY A 19 -12.09 -5.78 -0.48
CA GLY A 19 -11.94 -5.76 0.97
C GLY A 19 -11.86 -7.16 1.56
N ASN A 20 -12.16 -7.24 2.86
CA ASN A 20 -12.11 -8.48 3.62
C ASN A 20 -13.00 -9.57 3.01
N VAL A 21 -12.36 -10.61 2.48
CA VAL A 21 -13.04 -11.73 1.84
C VAL A 21 -13.78 -12.55 2.89
N THR A 22 -15.04 -12.90 2.61
CA THR A 22 -15.85 -13.75 3.50
C THR A 22 -16.18 -15.06 2.80
N ILE A 23 -16.19 -16.17 3.55
CA ILE A 23 -16.66 -17.45 3.03
C ILE A 23 -18.12 -17.59 3.44
N LYS A 24 -18.99 -17.79 2.46
CA LYS A 24 -20.43 -17.91 2.64
C LYS A 24 -20.93 -19.20 1.99
N MET A 25 -22.12 -19.62 2.38
CA MET A 25 -22.86 -20.70 1.72
C MET A 25 -24.12 -20.15 1.07
N LEU A 26 -24.41 -20.59 -0.15
CA LEU A 26 -25.64 -20.33 -0.86
C LEU A 26 -26.07 -21.66 -1.49
N GLU A 27 -27.29 -22.12 -1.19
CA GLU A 27 -27.85 -23.35 -1.79
C GLU A 27 -26.94 -24.58 -1.64
N GLY A 28 -26.31 -24.74 -0.47
CA GLY A 28 -25.39 -25.86 -0.21
C GLY A 28 -24.00 -25.73 -0.84
N ARG A 29 -23.73 -24.67 -1.63
CA ARG A 29 -22.43 -24.42 -2.26
C ARG A 29 -21.64 -23.38 -1.49
N LYS A 30 -20.34 -23.66 -1.26
CA LYS A 30 -19.41 -22.74 -0.59
C LYS A 30 -18.80 -21.77 -1.59
N TYR A 31 -18.82 -20.48 -1.28
CA TYR A 31 -18.19 -19.45 -2.09
C TYR A 31 -17.43 -18.43 -1.25
N GLN A 32 -16.41 -17.84 -1.86
CA GLN A 32 -15.73 -16.65 -1.38
C GLN A 32 -16.42 -15.41 -1.95
N PHE A 33 -16.71 -14.46 -1.08
CA PHE A 33 -17.27 -13.17 -1.44
C PHE A 33 -16.20 -12.09 -1.28
N PHE A 34 -15.92 -11.40 -2.38
CA PHE A 34 -14.96 -10.32 -2.50
C PHE A 34 -15.72 -8.99 -2.54
N PRO A 35 -15.82 -8.25 -1.41
CA PRO A 35 -16.49 -6.96 -1.41
C PRO A 35 -15.68 -5.94 -2.21
N CYS A 36 -16.32 -5.22 -3.13
CA CYS A 36 -15.66 -4.17 -3.89
C CYS A 36 -15.40 -2.96 -3.00
N LEU A 37 -14.18 -2.42 -3.05
CA LEU A 37 -13.82 -1.20 -2.31
C LEU A 37 -14.31 0.10 -2.99
N SER A 38 -14.98 -0.01 -4.16
CA SER A 38 -15.49 1.16 -4.87
C SER A 38 -16.73 1.78 -4.23
N THR A 39 -16.74 3.11 -4.15
CA THR A 39 -17.87 3.93 -3.74
C THR A 39 -18.15 5.02 -4.80
N PRO A 40 -19.27 4.95 -5.53
CA PRO A 40 -20.20 3.82 -5.61
C PRO A 40 -19.59 2.61 -6.34
N CYS A 41 -20.08 1.41 -6.03
CA CYS A 41 -19.84 0.23 -6.86
C CYS A 41 -21.12 0.00 -7.66
N THR A 42 -21.02 0.10 -8.99
CA THR A 42 -22.14 -0.03 -9.92
C THR A 42 -22.37 -1.47 -10.39
N TYR A 43 -21.50 -2.39 -9.96
CA TYR A 43 -21.54 -3.77 -10.43
C TYR A 43 -22.52 -4.62 -9.62
N GLY A 44 -23.69 -4.84 -10.22
CA GLY A 44 -24.74 -5.71 -9.69
C GLY A 44 -25.29 -5.28 -8.34
N THR A 45 -26.15 -6.12 -7.75
CA THR A 45 -26.84 -5.84 -6.48
C THR A 45 -25.98 -6.02 -5.24
N GLN A 46 -24.85 -6.73 -5.37
CA GLN A 46 -24.08 -7.19 -4.20
C GLN A 46 -22.78 -6.42 -3.96
N ARG A 47 -22.48 -5.37 -4.74
CA ARG A 47 -21.27 -4.53 -4.56
C ARG A 47 -19.99 -5.36 -4.39
N GLY A 48 -19.82 -6.41 -5.19
CA GLY A 48 -18.71 -7.35 -5.05
C GLY A 48 -18.84 -8.59 -5.94
N VAL A 49 -17.87 -9.49 -5.82
CA VAL A 49 -17.75 -10.70 -6.64
C VAL A 49 -17.95 -11.95 -5.80
N ARG A 50 -18.75 -12.89 -6.31
CA ARG A 50 -18.87 -14.26 -5.76
C ARG A 50 -17.97 -15.20 -6.55
N ARG A 51 -17.14 -15.98 -5.86
CA ARG A 51 -16.33 -17.05 -6.44
C ARG A 51 -16.60 -18.35 -5.71
N TYR A 52 -17.21 -19.30 -6.40
CA TYR A 52 -17.46 -20.62 -5.82
C TYR A 52 -16.15 -21.41 -5.65
N LEU A 53 -16.09 -22.24 -4.60
CA LEU A 53 -14.92 -23.05 -4.27
C LEU A 53 -14.99 -24.47 -4.82
N ASP A 54 -16.14 -24.87 -5.36
CA ASP A 54 -16.41 -26.18 -5.94
C ASP A 54 -16.07 -26.25 -7.44
N THR A 55 -15.76 -25.12 -8.08
CA THR A 55 -15.39 -25.05 -9.50
C THR A 55 -13.87 -25.02 -9.70
N GLY A 56 -13.41 -25.53 -10.86
CA GLY A 56 -11.99 -25.45 -11.26
C GLY A 56 -11.45 -24.02 -11.33
N ASP A 57 -12.33 -23.04 -11.50
CA ASP A 57 -12.04 -21.61 -11.50
C ASP A 57 -11.88 -21.00 -10.11
N ALA A 58 -11.88 -21.80 -9.04
CA ALA A 58 -11.70 -21.32 -7.66
C ALA A 58 -10.38 -20.53 -7.45
N LYS A 59 -9.39 -20.68 -8.33
CA LYS A 59 -8.14 -19.92 -8.32
C LYS A 59 -8.07 -18.81 -9.38
N SER A 60 -9.05 -18.74 -10.29
CA SER A 60 -9.07 -17.77 -11.37
C SER A 60 -9.29 -16.35 -10.84
N THR A 61 -8.65 -15.39 -11.50
CA THR A 61 -8.80 -13.94 -11.26
C THR A 61 -9.73 -13.28 -12.28
N LYS A 62 -10.19 -14.01 -13.30
CA LYS A 62 -10.98 -13.44 -14.40
C LYS A 62 -12.24 -12.71 -13.92
N SER A 63 -13.02 -13.32 -13.03
CA SER A 63 -14.24 -12.68 -12.50
C SER A 63 -13.96 -11.41 -11.68
N LEU A 64 -12.78 -11.29 -11.08
CA LEU A 64 -12.33 -10.10 -10.37
C LEU A 64 -11.89 -9.01 -11.35
N ILE A 65 -11.17 -9.39 -12.41
CA ILE A 65 -10.74 -8.51 -13.50
C ILE A 65 -11.96 -7.93 -14.22
N ASP A 66 -12.88 -8.79 -14.66
CA ASP A 66 -14.12 -8.38 -15.36
C ASP A 66 -14.95 -7.42 -14.50
N HIS A 67 -14.94 -7.60 -13.18
CA HIS A 67 -15.58 -6.69 -12.24
C HIS A 67 -14.87 -5.34 -12.19
N ILE A 68 -13.53 -5.32 -12.08
CA ILE A 68 -12.75 -4.07 -12.03
C ILE A 68 -12.94 -3.27 -13.31
N GLU A 69 -12.84 -3.90 -14.49
CA GLU A 69 -12.99 -3.22 -15.77
C GLU A 69 -14.35 -2.55 -15.92
N LYS A 70 -15.42 -3.20 -15.44
CA LYS A 70 -16.78 -2.66 -15.48
C LYS A 70 -17.05 -1.63 -14.38
N CYS A 71 -16.48 -1.83 -13.19
CA CYS A 71 -16.72 -0.94 -12.04
C CYS A 71 -15.87 0.33 -12.11
N ARG A 72 -14.64 0.23 -12.60
CA ARG A 72 -13.64 1.30 -12.70
C ARG A 72 -12.77 1.11 -13.96
N PRO A 73 -13.28 1.50 -15.15
CA PRO A 73 -12.53 1.42 -16.39
C PRO A 73 -11.16 2.10 -16.26
N GLY A 74 -10.11 1.47 -16.80
CA GLY A 74 -8.74 2.00 -16.77
C GLY A 74 -7.94 1.65 -15.50
N LEU A 75 -8.58 1.32 -14.37
CA LEU A 75 -7.87 0.95 -13.13
C LEU A 75 -7.00 -0.30 -13.31
N LEU A 76 -7.50 -1.29 -14.07
CA LEU A 76 -6.77 -2.53 -14.33
C LEU A 76 -5.41 -2.28 -15.01
N ALA A 77 -5.36 -1.37 -15.98
CA ALA A 77 -4.13 -1.02 -16.69
C ALA A 77 -3.09 -0.41 -15.73
N GLY A 78 -3.54 0.46 -14.81
CA GLY A 78 -2.69 1.02 -13.76
C GLY A 78 -2.15 -0.05 -12.81
N ILE A 79 -2.99 -1.00 -12.40
CA ILE A 79 -2.58 -2.11 -11.51
C ILE A 79 -1.56 -3.03 -12.19
N ILE A 80 -1.74 -3.33 -13.48
CA ILE A 80 -0.81 -4.17 -14.25
C ILE A 80 0.51 -3.44 -14.49
N ALA A 81 0.46 -2.12 -14.75
CA ALA A 81 1.65 -1.28 -14.94
C ALA A 81 2.42 -0.99 -13.63
N GLY A 82 1.94 -1.48 -12.48
CA GLY A 82 2.56 -1.24 -11.18
C GLY A 82 2.40 0.20 -10.69
N SER A 83 1.36 0.91 -11.15
CA SER A 83 1.06 2.26 -10.68
C SER A 83 0.84 2.25 -9.17
N THR A 84 1.52 3.17 -8.49
CA THR A 84 1.52 3.36 -7.03
C THR A 84 0.26 4.08 -6.52
N GLU A 85 -0.67 4.43 -7.41
CA GLU A 85 -1.92 5.04 -6.98
C GLU A 85 -2.78 3.97 -6.30
N PRO A 86 -3.00 4.05 -4.97
CA PRO A 86 -3.90 3.12 -4.31
C PRO A 86 -5.26 3.23 -4.99
N PRO A 87 -5.95 2.11 -5.26
CA PRO A 87 -7.34 2.19 -5.71
C PRO A 87 -8.04 3.12 -4.75
N ASN A 88 -8.77 4.13 -5.24
CA ASN A 88 -9.42 5.13 -4.41
C ASN A 88 -10.31 4.42 -3.37
N ILE A 89 -9.74 4.21 -2.17
CA ILE A 89 -10.34 3.56 -1.02
C ILE A 89 -11.00 4.70 -0.29
N ASN A 90 -12.17 5.10 -0.77
CA ASN A 90 -13.14 5.86 0.01
C ASN A 90 -13.82 4.93 1.03
N THR A 91 -13.06 4.05 1.69
CA THR A 91 -13.44 3.59 3.02
C THR A 91 -12.79 4.57 3.97
N GLY A 92 -13.56 5.14 4.90
CA GLY A 92 -13.06 5.92 6.02
C GLY A 92 -12.09 5.12 6.90
N MET A 93 -10.95 4.77 6.34
CA MET A 93 -9.75 4.35 7.02
C MET A 93 -9.27 5.64 7.66
N LYS A 94 -9.60 5.81 8.95
CA LYS A 94 -8.97 6.86 9.77
C LYS A 94 -7.47 6.76 9.50
N ASP A 95 -6.80 7.88 9.32
CA ASP A 95 -5.38 8.04 8.96
C ASP A 95 -4.36 7.41 9.95
N GLY A 96 -4.75 6.39 10.72
CA GLY A 96 -3.98 5.82 11.83
C GLY A 96 -3.46 4.40 11.63
N THR A 97 -3.65 3.73 10.48
CA THR A 97 -3.39 2.28 10.37
C THR A 97 -2.10 1.85 9.68
N ILE A 98 -1.39 2.70 8.93
CA ILE A 98 -0.01 2.38 8.52
C ILE A 98 0.92 2.50 9.73
N THR A 99 0.83 3.59 10.49
CA THR A 99 1.62 3.82 11.70
C THR A 99 1.34 2.78 12.79
N ALA A 100 0.11 2.23 12.85
CA ALA A 100 -0.22 1.14 13.76
C ALA A 100 0.42 -0.19 13.37
N ALA A 101 0.52 -0.49 12.07
CA ALA A 101 1.18 -1.71 11.57
C ALA A 101 2.69 -1.67 11.80
N PHE A 102 3.30 -0.47 11.76
CA PHE A 102 4.72 -0.25 12.04
C PHE A 102 5.00 0.21 13.48
N ARG A 103 4.00 0.22 14.36
CA ARG A 103 4.17 0.63 15.76
C ARG A 103 5.11 -0.37 16.44
N ARG A 104 6.38 0.01 16.57
CA ARG A 104 7.36 -0.72 17.37
C ARG A 104 6.82 -0.83 18.79
N ALA A 105 6.87 -2.03 19.39
CA ALA A 105 6.76 -2.18 20.83
C ALA A 105 7.75 -1.19 21.45
N SER A 106 7.29 -0.35 22.38
CA SER A 106 8.00 0.81 22.92
C SER A 106 9.43 0.48 23.36
N ALA A 107 10.35 0.49 22.40
CA ALA A 107 11.78 0.37 22.61
C ALA A 107 12.33 1.77 22.44
N LYS A 108 13.10 2.21 23.43
CA LYS A 108 13.80 3.49 23.39
C LYS A 108 14.53 3.62 22.06
N GLU A 109 14.25 4.69 21.31
CA GLU A 109 14.90 4.94 20.04
C GLU A 109 16.42 4.91 20.27
N THR A 110 17.08 3.97 19.62
CA THR A 110 18.52 3.80 19.72
C THR A 110 19.12 4.40 18.46
N TYR A 111 19.88 5.47 18.63
CA TYR A 111 20.57 6.13 17.53
C TYR A 111 21.99 5.58 17.41
N SER A 112 22.42 5.31 16.19
CA SER A 112 23.83 5.00 15.92
C SER A 112 24.68 6.24 16.19
N SER A 113 25.81 6.06 16.89
CA SER A 113 26.84 7.10 17.03
C SER A 113 27.75 7.20 15.80
N ARG A 114 27.72 6.19 14.92
CA ARG A 114 28.48 6.19 13.66
C ARG A 114 27.79 7.12 12.65
N PRO A 115 28.53 8.03 11.98
CA PRO A 115 27.97 8.83 10.90
C PRO A 115 27.58 7.94 9.72
N TYR A 116 26.46 8.26 9.08
CA TYR A 116 26.05 7.59 7.86
C TYR A 116 27.09 7.76 6.75
N SER A 117 27.26 6.71 5.95
CA SER A 117 27.93 6.82 4.65
C SER A 117 27.11 7.68 3.69
N LYS A 118 27.72 8.15 2.59
CA LYS A 118 26.99 8.95 1.60
C LYS A 118 25.76 8.24 1.03
N VAL A 119 25.84 6.92 0.83
CA VAL A 119 24.73 6.11 0.30
C VAL A 119 23.62 6.00 1.35
N GLU A 120 23.96 5.68 2.59
CA GLU A 120 22.99 5.63 3.69
C GLU A 120 22.32 6.99 3.92
N SER A 121 23.10 8.09 3.89
CA SER A 121 22.54 9.44 3.99
C SER A 121 21.51 9.72 2.89
N LYS A 122 21.78 9.35 1.63
CA LYS A 122 20.80 9.52 0.54
C LYS A 122 19.52 8.76 0.83
N ILE A 123 19.64 7.47 1.15
CA ILE A 123 18.49 6.59 1.41
C ILE A 123 17.65 7.13 2.57
N GLN A 124 18.30 7.55 3.66
CA GLN A 124 17.60 8.08 4.84
C GLN A 124 16.88 9.40 4.55
N HIS A 125 17.46 10.30 3.74
CA HIS A 125 16.77 11.54 3.35
C HIS A 125 15.59 11.27 2.42
N VAL A 126 15.72 10.34 1.45
CA VAL A 126 14.60 9.94 0.58
C VAL A 126 13.48 9.33 1.41
N LEU A 127 13.82 8.39 2.30
CA LEU A 127 12.85 7.72 3.16
C LEU A 127 12.10 8.72 4.04
N TRP A 128 12.82 9.62 4.70
CA TRP A 128 12.20 10.65 5.54
C TRP A 128 11.28 11.58 4.75
N CYS A 129 11.71 12.06 3.58
CA CYS A 129 10.85 12.89 2.74
C CYS A 129 9.59 12.15 2.26
N ALA A 130 9.72 10.86 1.93
CA ALA A 130 8.60 10.04 1.48
C ALA A 130 7.62 9.68 2.62
N GLU A 131 8.13 9.34 3.81
CA GLU A 131 7.32 8.94 4.97
C GLU A 131 6.47 10.11 5.50
N ASP A 132 7.06 11.30 5.60
CA ASP A 132 6.40 12.49 6.15
C ASP A 132 5.83 13.42 5.05
N SER A 133 5.95 13.03 3.78
CA SER A 133 5.50 13.83 2.62
C SER A 133 6.14 15.23 2.54
N TRP A 134 7.42 15.35 2.91
CA TRP A 134 8.19 16.59 2.73
C TRP A 134 8.59 16.79 1.27
N PRO A 135 8.61 18.04 0.77
CA PRO A 135 9.15 18.33 -0.55
C PRO A 135 10.66 18.09 -0.56
N TYR A 136 11.19 17.47 -1.63
CA TYR A 136 12.64 17.24 -1.78
C TYR A 136 13.48 18.52 -1.77
N SER A 137 12.86 19.69 -1.99
CA SER A 137 13.54 20.99 -1.86
C SER A 137 13.98 21.32 -0.42
N ILE A 138 13.50 20.59 0.60
CA ILE A 138 13.88 20.79 2.00
C ILE A 138 15.40 20.69 2.24
N VAL A 139 16.11 19.87 1.46
CA VAL A 139 17.58 19.75 1.60
C VAL A 139 18.35 20.99 1.15
N ALA A 140 17.70 21.88 0.38
CA ALA A 140 18.25 23.19 0.04
C ALA A 140 17.93 24.26 1.10
N ASP A 141 17.02 23.98 2.05
CA ASP A 141 16.66 24.94 3.08
C ASP A 141 17.83 25.25 4.03
N ARG A 142 17.99 26.54 4.35
CA ARG A 142 19.08 27.00 5.22
C ARG A 142 18.91 26.50 6.66
N GLY A 143 17.69 26.51 7.18
CA GLY A 143 17.38 26.07 8.55
C GLY A 143 17.64 24.58 8.72
N PHE A 144 17.17 23.76 7.78
CA PHE A 144 17.46 22.34 7.71
C PHE A 144 18.97 22.06 7.68
N ASN A 145 19.70 22.72 6.78
CA ASN A 145 21.16 22.56 6.70
C ASN A 145 21.87 22.95 8.00
N CYS A 146 21.40 24.02 8.67
CA CYS A 146 21.91 24.42 9.98
C CYS A 146 21.71 23.30 11.01
N LEU A 147 20.51 22.74 11.11
CA LEU A 147 20.21 21.66 12.07
C LEU A 147 21.02 20.40 11.81
N MET A 148 21.15 19.99 10.54
CA MET A 148 21.84 18.76 10.16
C MET A 148 23.36 18.83 10.30
N LYS A 149 23.96 20.03 10.16
CA LYS A 149 25.42 20.23 10.22
C LYS A 149 25.92 20.77 11.55
N THR A 150 25.07 21.38 12.38
CA THR A 150 25.47 21.83 13.72
C THR A 150 26.00 20.66 14.53
N GLY A 151 27.24 20.76 15.02
CA GLY A 151 27.93 19.67 15.73
C GLY A 151 28.35 18.48 14.87
N ARG A 152 28.06 18.48 13.56
CA ARG A 152 28.37 17.41 12.60
C ARG A 152 28.75 17.97 11.22
N THR A 153 29.80 18.76 11.17
CA THR A 153 30.21 19.51 9.96
C THR A 153 30.54 18.61 8.75
N GLY A 154 30.97 17.37 8.99
CA GLY A 154 31.27 16.38 7.95
C GLY A 154 30.05 15.62 7.41
N SER A 155 28.84 15.86 7.92
CA SER A 155 27.62 15.17 7.45
C SER A 155 27.32 15.49 5.99
N TYR A 156 27.19 14.44 5.18
CA TYR A 156 26.75 14.57 3.81
C TYR A 156 25.23 14.80 3.75
N ILE A 157 24.84 15.87 3.06
CA ILE A 157 23.45 16.19 2.72
C ILE A 157 23.33 16.12 1.19
N PRO A 158 22.39 15.34 0.65
CA PRO A 158 22.20 15.23 -0.79
C PRO A 158 21.69 16.54 -1.39
N SER A 159 21.95 16.76 -2.68
CA SER A 159 21.30 17.84 -3.43
C SER A 159 19.87 17.48 -3.79
N VAL A 160 19.04 18.47 -4.10
CA VAL A 160 17.65 18.27 -4.54
C VAL A 160 17.60 17.33 -5.75
N SER A 161 18.48 17.52 -6.74
CA SER A 161 18.59 16.66 -7.93
C SER A 161 18.98 15.22 -7.63
N THR A 162 19.55 14.95 -6.46
CA THR A 162 19.89 13.58 -6.01
C THR A 162 18.68 12.87 -5.40
N LEU A 163 17.68 13.63 -4.94
CA LEU A 163 16.46 13.11 -4.32
C LEU A 163 15.28 13.03 -5.30
N SER A 164 15.27 13.86 -6.35
CA SER A 164 14.25 13.92 -7.40
C SER A 164 14.30 12.77 -8.38
#